data_AF-A0A0J9X4Y6-F1
#
_entry.id   AF-A0A0J9X4Y6-F1
#
_cell.length_a   1.000
_cell.length_b   1.000
_cell.length_c   1.000
_cell.angle_alpha   90.00
_cell.angle_beta   90.00
_cell.angle_gamma   90.00
#
_symmetry.space_group_name_H-M   'P 1'
#
loop_
_entity.id
_entity.type
_entity.pdbx_description
1 polymer ?
#
loop_
_entity_poly.entity_id
_entity_poly.type
_entity_poly.pdbx_seq_one_letter_code
_entity_poly.pdbx_strand_id
1 'polypeptide(L)'
;MRLTSAVAFLLTLLFSLVLADDSVAGASTTEPNITSKVYFDLLQGNEFLGRVVIGLFGDVVPKTAENFRVLATGERGFGYKGVTFHRVIKNFMIQGGDYNLPPGSQDKSIYGMRFPDENFELHHDRPGRLSMANAGPNTNGNQFFITTVVTPWLDNHHVVFGQVLEGMDVVKKIEATETGQNDKPKVDVVVSKCGELIEKTTPAIQGAPGVEELILKKQDAGL
;
A
#
# COMPACT_ATOMS: atom_id res chain seq x y z
N MET A 1 -32.85 -51.30 -57.48
CA MET A 1 -34.05 -51.08 -56.63
C MET A 1 -33.61 -51.15 -55.18
N ARG A 2 -33.96 -50.12 -54.38
CA ARG A 2 -33.69 -49.95 -52.92
C ARG A 2 -32.23 -49.56 -52.62
N LEU A 3 -31.88 -48.29 -52.38
CA LEU A 3 -32.37 -47.29 -51.41
C LEU A 3 -32.29 -47.80 -49.96
N THR A 4 -31.13 -47.66 -49.34
CA THR A 4 -30.98 -47.63 -47.88
C THR A 4 -29.94 -46.59 -47.48
N SER A 5 -30.48 -45.42 -47.15
CA SER A 5 -30.14 -44.61 -45.99
C SER A 5 -28.75 -43.98 -45.91
N ALA A 6 -28.70 -42.78 -46.49
CA ALA A 6 -27.94 -41.67 -45.96
C ALA A 6 -28.36 -41.38 -44.51
N VAL A 7 -27.69 -41.98 -43.53
CA VAL A 7 -27.74 -41.58 -42.10
C VAL A 7 -26.38 -41.89 -41.49
N ALA A 8 -25.35 -41.11 -41.84
CA ALA A 8 -24.03 -41.25 -41.22
C ALA A 8 -23.31 -39.91 -40.97
N PHE A 9 -24.00 -38.78 -41.16
CA PHE A 9 -23.37 -37.45 -41.06
C PHE A 9 -24.14 -36.45 -40.20
N LEU A 10 -25.03 -36.93 -39.33
CA LEU A 10 -25.89 -36.06 -38.52
C LEU A 10 -26.04 -36.57 -37.07
N LEU A 11 -24.93 -36.89 -36.39
CA LEU A 11 -24.95 -37.19 -34.95
C LEU A 11 -23.58 -37.10 -34.23
N THR A 12 -22.70 -36.18 -34.64
CA THR A 12 -21.49 -35.82 -33.88
C THR A 12 -21.41 -34.30 -33.66
N LEU A 13 -22.53 -33.69 -33.27
CA LEU A 13 -22.61 -32.26 -33.01
C LEU A 13 -23.55 -32.00 -31.85
N LEU A 14 -23.33 -32.68 -30.73
CA LEU A 14 -23.89 -32.42 -29.39
C LEU A 14 -23.13 -33.33 -28.43
N PHE A 15 -22.68 -32.79 -27.29
CA PHE A 15 -21.73 -33.37 -26.31
C PHE A 15 -20.28 -33.44 -26.84
N SER A 16 -19.36 -32.55 -26.46
CA SER A 16 -19.10 -32.08 -25.11
C SER A 16 -18.82 -30.58 -25.09
N LEU A 17 -19.72 -29.84 -24.45
CA LEU A 17 -19.39 -28.56 -23.84
C LEU A 17 -18.36 -28.89 -22.73
N VAL A 18 -17.07 -28.87 -23.07
CA VAL A 18 -16.04 -28.83 -22.05
C VAL A 18 -16.22 -27.48 -21.39
N LEU A 19 -16.76 -27.52 -20.17
CA LEU A 19 -16.79 -26.38 -19.27
C LEU A 19 -15.35 -25.88 -19.19
N ALA A 20 -15.14 -24.65 -19.63
CA ALA A 20 -13.98 -23.89 -19.20
C ALA A 20 -14.10 -23.82 -17.68
N ASP A 21 -13.28 -24.60 -16.99
CA ASP A 21 -13.06 -24.41 -15.57
C ASP A 21 -12.15 -23.18 -15.47
N ASP A 22 -12.76 -22.00 -15.59
CA ASP A 22 -12.16 -20.75 -15.16
C ASP A 22 -12.16 -20.76 -13.62
N SER A 23 -11.35 -21.65 -13.04
CA SER A 23 -10.93 -21.52 -11.66
C SER A 23 -9.89 -20.39 -11.61
N VAL A 24 -10.35 -19.16 -11.86
CA VAL A 24 -9.69 -17.98 -11.32
C VAL A 24 -9.84 -18.12 -9.82
N ALA A 25 -8.81 -18.68 -9.19
CA ALA A 25 -8.64 -18.65 -7.75
C ALA A 25 -8.89 -17.21 -7.30
N GLY A 26 -9.95 -17.02 -6.53
CA GLY A 26 -10.54 -15.72 -6.26
C GLY A 26 -9.53 -14.79 -5.62
N ALA A 27 -8.98 -13.86 -6.40
CA ALA A 27 -8.52 -12.60 -5.88
C ALA A 27 -9.76 -11.90 -5.30
N SER A 28 -9.74 -11.58 -4.01
CA SER A 28 -10.74 -10.72 -3.39
C SER A 28 -10.84 -9.44 -4.22
N THR A 29 -11.99 -9.23 -4.88
CA THR A 29 -12.24 -8.11 -5.80
C THR A 29 -12.50 -6.79 -5.08
N THR A 30 -12.34 -6.76 -3.76
CA THR A 30 -12.53 -5.57 -2.92
C THR A 30 -11.18 -5.14 -2.37
N GLU A 31 -10.78 -3.90 -2.68
CA GLU A 31 -9.61 -3.30 -2.06
C GLU A 31 -9.73 -3.39 -0.54
N PRO A 32 -8.64 -3.72 0.18
CA PRO A 32 -8.64 -3.71 1.63
C PRO A 32 -8.98 -2.31 2.14
N ASN A 33 -9.70 -2.25 3.26
CA ASN A 33 -10.00 -0.99 3.91
C ASN A 33 -8.71 -0.29 4.34
N ILE A 34 -8.66 1.03 4.15
CA ILE A 34 -7.58 1.87 4.65
C ILE A 34 -7.91 2.26 6.09
N THR A 35 -7.19 1.69 7.06
CA THR A 35 -7.44 1.91 8.49
C THR A 35 -6.70 3.14 9.02
N SER A 36 -5.58 3.49 8.41
CA SER A 36 -4.79 4.68 8.75
C SER A 36 -4.05 5.19 7.52
N LYS A 37 -3.70 6.48 7.54
CA LYS A 37 -2.95 7.14 6.48
C LYS A 37 -1.68 7.73 7.06
N VAL A 38 -0.55 7.48 6.42
CA VAL A 38 0.72 8.11 6.75
C VAL A 38 1.23 8.92 5.56
N TYR A 39 2.09 9.89 5.82
CA TYR A 39 2.69 10.71 4.77
C TYR A 39 4.20 10.75 4.88
N PHE A 40 4.88 10.89 3.74
CA PHE A 40 6.30 11.19 3.61
C PHE A 40 6.50 12.45 2.75
N ASP A 41 7.22 13.43 3.28
CA ASP A 41 7.75 14.59 2.54
C ASP A 41 9.17 14.28 2.09
N LEU A 42 9.39 14.18 0.78
CA LEU A 42 10.62 13.63 0.20
C LEU A 42 11.52 14.74 -0.36
N LEU A 43 12.80 14.68 -0.02
CA LEU A 43 13.86 15.50 -0.58
C LEU A 43 14.78 14.65 -1.45
N GLN A 44 15.31 15.23 -2.53
CA GLN A 44 16.49 14.71 -3.23
C GLN A 44 17.62 15.74 -3.10
N GLY A 45 18.64 15.41 -2.31
CA GLY A 45 19.59 16.41 -1.84
C GLY A 45 18.86 17.51 -1.06
N ASN A 46 18.81 18.73 -1.62
CA ASN A 46 18.11 19.88 -1.04
C ASN A 46 16.79 20.22 -1.77
N GLU A 47 16.44 19.49 -2.83
CA GLU A 47 15.23 19.76 -3.62
C GLU A 47 14.02 19.02 -3.03
N PHE A 48 12.90 19.74 -2.86
CA PHE A 48 11.65 19.13 -2.44
C PHE A 48 10.91 18.49 -3.61
N LEU A 49 10.81 17.15 -3.59
CA LEU A 49 10.17 16.38 -4.64
C LEU A 49 8.64 16.36 -4.51
N GLY A 50 8.14 16.38 -3.27
CA GLY A 50 6.72 16.35 -2.97
C GLY A 50 6.37 15.46 -1.77
N ARG A 51 5.06 15.35 -1.52
CA ARG A 51 4.49 14.49 -0.49
C ARG A 51 3.91 13.21 -1.11
N VAL A 52 4.17 12.08 -0.46
CA VAL A 52 3.50 10.80 -0.72
C VAL A 52 2.57 10.50 0.45
N VAL A 53 1.31 10.19 0.16
CA VAL A 53 0.33 9.72 1.15
C VAL A 53 0.08 8.24 0.91
N ILE A 54 0.15 7.46 1.98
CA ILE A 54 0.09 6.00 1.96
C ILE A 54 -1.03 5.56 2.89
N GLY A 55 -1.96 4.76 2.38
CA GLY A 55 -2.96 4.06 3.18
C GLY A 55 -2.42 2.72 3.67
N LEU A 56 -2.71 2.37 4.91
CA LEU A 56 -2.30 1.11 5.54
C LEU A 56 -3.50 0.19 5.73
N PHE A 57 -3.28 -1.11 5.54
CA PHE A 57 -4.31 -2.15 5.57
C PHE A 57 -4.37 -2.85 6.93
N GLY A 58 -4.64 -2.10 7.99
CA GLY A 58 -4.61 -2.61 9.37
C GLY A 58 -5.67 -3.67 9.69
N ASP A 59 -6.73 -3.79 8.90
CA ASP A 59 -7.72 -4.86 9.06
C ASP A 59 -7.19 -6.23 8.63
N VAL A 60 -6.26 -6.25 7.66
CA VAL A 60 -5.69 -7.49 7.08
C VAL A 60 -4.36 -7.83 7.74
N VAL A 61 -3.52 -6.83 7.99
CA VAL A 61 -2.17 -6.99 8.56
C VAL A 61 -1.94 -5.99 9.71
N PRO A 62 -2.67 -6.12 10.83
CA PRO A 62 -2.66 -5.15 11.93
C PRO A 62 -1.27 -4.91 12.53
N LYS A 63 -0.44 -5.95 12.68
CA LYS A 63 0.90 -5.78 13.26
C LYS A 63 1.85 -5.08 12.30
N THR A 64 1.79 -5.45 11.02
CA THR A 64 2.65 -4.86 10.00
C THR A 64 2.30 -3.39 9.76
N ALA A 65 0.99 -3.09 9.67
CA ALA A 65 0.48 -1.72 9.56
C ALA A 65 0.85 -0.88 10.79
N GLU A 66 0.67 -1.40 12.00
CA GLU A 66 1.00 -0.67 13.23
C GLU A 66 2.50 -0.41 13.36
N ASN A 67 3.35 -1.38 13.00
CA ASN A 67 4.79 -1.18 12.94
C ASN A 67 5.15 0.01 12.04
N PHE A 68 4.60 0.05 10.82
CA PHE A 68 4.90 1.13 9.88
C PHE A 68 4.35 2.48 10.35
N ARG A 69 3.13 2.52 10.91
CA ARG A 69 2.51 3.72 11.46
C ARG A 69 3.38 4.34 12.55
N VAL A 70 3.77 3.54 13.55
CA VAL A 70 4.60 4.00 14.68
C VAL A 70 5.98 4.48 14.20
N LEU A 71 6.57 3.79 13.21
CA LEU A 71 7.84 4.23 12.63
C LEU A 71 7.68 5.53 11.82
N ALA A 72 6.53 5.75 11.17
CA ALA A 72 6.24 7.01 10.50
C ALA A 72 6.02 8.17 11.48
N THR A 73 5.37 7.95 12.63
CA THR A 73 5.18 8.99 13.66
C THR A 73 6.45 9.25 14.47
N GLY A 74 7.30 8.22 14.64
CA GLY A 74 8.48 8.31 15.50
C GLY A 74 8.15 8.37 16.99
N GLU A 75 6.93 8.02 17.40
CA GLU A 75 6.44 8.14 18.78
C GLU A 75 7.23 7.28 19.79
N ARG A 76 8.00 6.29 19.31
CA ARG A 76 8.92 5.48 20.13
C ARG A 76 10.37 5.99 20.16
N GLY A 77 10.62 7.21 19.69
CA GLY A 77 11.94 7.85 19.68
C GLY A 77 12.86 7.42 18.54
N PHE A 78 12.37 6.59 17.62
CA PHE A 78 13.03 6.21 16.36
C PHE A 78 11.97 6.01 15.28
N GLY A 79 12.34 6.16 14.01
CA GLY A 79 11.37 6.11 12.92
C GLY A 79 11.97 6.50 11.58
N TYR A 80 11.10 6.82 10.62
CA TYR A 80 11.47 7.08 9.23
C TYR A 80 11.97 8.49 8.95
N LYS A 81 11.86 9.44 9.89
CA LYS A 81 12.40 10.78 9.67
C LYS A 81 13.92 10.73 9.51
N GLY A 82 14.42 11.19 8.36
CA GLY A 82 15.83 11.21 8.01
C GLY A 82 16.34 9.92 7.34
N VAL A 83 15.52 8.89 7.19
CA VAL A 83 15.92 7.67 6.47
C VAL A 83 15.95 7.92 4.97
N THR A 84 16.73 7.10 4.26
CA THR A 84 16.93 7.24 2.81
C THR A 84 16.27 6.12 2.04
N PHE A 85 15.91 6.41 0.78
CA PHE A 85 15.64 5.37 -0.21
C PHE A 85 16.98 4.89 -0.76
N HIS A 86 17.55 3.89 -0.10
CA HIS A 86 18.91 3.43 -0.34
C HIS A 86 19.05 2.51 -1.55
N ARG A 87 17.94 2.03 -2.13
CA ARG A 87 17.93 1.18 -3.32
C ARG A 87 16.74 1.52 -4.21
N VAL A 88 16.99 1.88 -5.46
CA VAL A 88 15.98 2.31 -6.44
C VAL A 88 16.20 1.57 -7.75
N ILE A 89 15.22 0.80 -8.21
CA ILE A 89 15.31 0.03 -9.45
C ILE A 89 14.15 0.43 -10.36
N LYS A 90 14.50 1.00 -11.52
CA LYS A 90 13.54 1.41 -12.54
C LYS A 90 12.76 0.21 -13.07
N ASN A 91 11.46 0.40 -13.26
CA ASN A 91 10.46 -0.61 -13.62
C ASN A 91 10.39 -1.77 -12.61
N PHE A 92 10.62 -1.47 -11.33
CA PHE A 92 10.50 -2.46 -10.27
C PHE A 92 9.95 -1.83 -8.98
N MET A 93 10.81 -1.13 -8.22
CA MET A 93 10.46 -0.60 -6.90
C MET A 93 11.44 0.47 -6.42
N ILE A 94 11.01 1.23 -5.40
CA ILE A 94 11.86 2.08 -4.57
C ILE A 94 11.87 1.52 -3.14
N GLN A 95 13.04 1.26 -2.58
CA GLN A 95 13.21 0.66 -1.25
C GLN A 95 13.84 1.65 -0.28
N GLY A 96 13.22 1.78 0.89
CA GLY A 96 13.63 2.65 1.98
C GLY A 96 13.62 1.95 3.32
N GLY A 97 13.73 2.74 4.39
CA GLY A 97 14.00 2.24 5.74
C GLY A 97 15.49 2.23 6.04
N ASP A 98 15.88 1.56 7.13
CA ASP A 98 17.22 1.74 7.70
C ASP A 98 18.31 1.03 6.88
N TYR A 99 19.17 1.86 6.28
CA TYR A 99 20.48 1.50 5.79
C TYR A 99 21.45 2.60 6.23
N ASN A 100 22.29 2.30 7.21
CA ASN A 100 23.41 3.12 7.71
C ASN A 100 23.08 4.38 8.55
N LEU A 101 22.47 4.20 9.73
CA LEU A 101 22.64 5.13 10.85
C LEU A 101 23.82 4.70 11.76
N PRO A 102 24.40 5.61 12.59
CA PRO A 102 25.61 5.34 13.37
C PRO A 102 25.51 4.06 14.22
N PRO A 103 26.66 3.46 14.63
CA PRO A 103 26.68 2.22 15.41
C PRO A 103 25.71 2.27 16.59
N GLY A 104 24.61 1.49 16.52
CA GLY A 104 23.53 1.48 17.51
C GLY A 104 22.11 1.61 16.95
N SER A 105 21.93 2.12 15.72
CA SER A 105 20.67 1.96 14.98
C SER A 105 20.69 0.62 14.26
N GLN A 106 19.77 -0.25 14.68
CA GLN A 106 19.60 -1.57 14.08
C GLN A 106 18.32 -1.51 13.27
N ASP A 107 18.34 -2.11 12.08
CA ASP A 107 17.12 -2.50 11.37
C ASP A 107 16.24 -3.29 12.35
N LYS A 108 15.23 -2.61 12.88
CA LYS A 108 14.39 -3.10 13.95
C LYS A 108 12.99 -2.56 13.75
N SER A 109 12.04 -3.45 14.00
CA SER A 109 10.63 -3.12 14.16
C SER A 109 10.38 -2.54 15.54
N ILE A 110 9.13 -2.13 15.78
CA ILE A 110 8.65 -1.76 17.11
C ILE A 110 8.55 -2.95 18.07
N TYR A 111 8.65 -4.19 17.55
CA TYR A 111 8.55 -5.45 18.29
C TYR A 111 9.91 -6.08 18.60
N GLY A 112 11.01 -5.47 18.16
CA GLY A 112 12.37 -6.02 18.27
C GLY A 112 13.09 -6.03 16.92
N MET A 113 14.20 -6.76 16.82
CA MET A 113 15.00 -6.81 15.59
C MET A 113 14.21 -7.35 14.39
N ARG A 114 13.40 -8.39 14.61
CA ARG A 114 12.63 -9.06 13.57
C ARG A 114 11.23 -9.40 14.06
N PHE A 115 10.25 -9.43 13.16
CA PHE A 115 8.94 -10.02 13.41
C PHE A 115 8.51 -10.94 12.24
N PRO A 116 7.64 -11.93 12.50
CA PRO A 116 7.18 -12.89 11.49
C PRO A 116 6.43 -12.24 10.33
N ASP A 117 6.32 -12.97 9.21
CA ASP A 117 5.39 -12.63 8.14
C ASP A 117 3.96 -12.80 8.67
N GLU A 118 3.14 -11.76 8.59
CA GLU A 118 1.81 -11.77 9.22
C GLU A 118 0.81 -12.63 8.44
N ASN A 119 0.72 -12.41 7.12
CA ASN A 119 0.05 -13.26 6.14
C ASN A 119 0.45 -12.81 4.72
N PHE A 120 -0.07 -13.51 3.70
CA PHE A 120 0.16 -13.20 2.28
C PHE A 120 -1.17 -13.11 1.51
N GLU A 121 -2.24 -12.63 2.15
CA GLU A 121 -3.55 -12.49 1.50
C GLU A 121 -3.54 -11.43 0.38
N LEU A 122 -2.68 -10.43 0.53
CA LEU A 122 -2.51 -9.31 -0.40
C LEU A 122 -1.34 -9.54 -1.34
N HIS A 123 -1.51 -9.12 -2.60
CA HIS A 123 -0.58 -9.38 -3.69
C HIS A 123 -0.02 -8.08 -4.28
N HIS A 124 1.13 -8.17 -4.95
CA HIS A 124 1.78 -7.05 -5.63
C HIS A 124 1.19 -6.81 -7.02
N ASP A 125 -0.12 -6.58 -7.05
CA ASP A 125 -0.99 -6.60 -8.23
C ASP A 125 -1.03 -5.28 -9.02
N ARG A 126 -0.40 -4.21 -8.53
CA ARG A 126 -0.38 -2.88 -9.17
C ARG A 126 0.75 -1.98 -8.67
N PRO A 127 1.10 -0.92 -9.43
CA PRO A 127 1.99 0.12 -8.94
C PRO A 127 1.50 0.80 -7.66
N GLY A 128 2.44 1.11 -6.76
CA GLY A 128 2.19 1.83 -5.53
C GLY A 128 1.83 0.92 -4.34
N ARG A 129 1.83 -0.40 -4.50
CA ARG A 129 1.74 -1.32 -3.36
C ARG A 129 2.95 -1.10 -2.45
N LEU A 130 2.67 -0.94 -1.16
CA LEU A 130 3.65 -0.86 -0.09
C LEU A 130 3.83 -2.25 0.54
N SER A 131 5.06 -2.70 0.66
CA SER A 131 5.39 -4.06 1.10
C SER A 131 6.68 -4.11 1.92
N MET A 132 6.80 -5.11 2.78
CA MET A 132 7.94 -5.27 3.68
C MET A 132 9.15 -5.83 2.92
N ALA A 133 10.31 -5.19 3.06
CA ALA A 133 11.57 -5.83 2.69
C ALA A 133 11.98 -6.80 3.81
N ASN A 134 12.60 -7.92 3.42
CA ASN A 134 13.09 -8.93 4.34
C ASN A 134 14.35 -9.61 3.77
N ALA A 135 15.02 -10.41 4.60
CA ALA A 135 16.18 -11.23 4.24
C ALA A 135 15.84 -12.74 4.28
N GLY A 136 14.62 -13.08 3.86
CA GLY A 136 14.04 -14.42 3.96
C GLY A 136 12.83 -14.47 4.90
N PRO A 137 12.17 -15.63 5.02
CA PRO A 137 10.92 -15.78 5.78
C PRO A 137 11.05 -15.30 7.23
N ASN A 138 10.05 -14.58 7.71
CA ASN A 138 9.93 -14.11 9.10
C ASN A 138 11.04 -13.16 9.56
N THR A 139 11.59 -12.36 8.65
CA THR A 139 12.67 -11.41 8.96
C THR A 139 12.28 -9.94 8.73
N ASN A 140 11.00 -9.61 8.95
CA ASN A 140 10.52 -8.24 8.80
C ASN A 140 11.12 -7.31 9.87
N GLY A 141 11.56 -6.13 9.45
CA GLY A 141 12.19 -5.11 10.31
C GLY A 141 11.53 -3.75 10.14
N ASN A 142 12.32 -2.75 9.71
CA ASN A 142 11.79 -1.44 9.32
C ASN A 142 11.92 -1.15 7.81
N GLN A 143 12.64 -1.96 7.05
CA GLN A 143 12.79 -1.76 5.62
C GLN A 143 11.50 -2.09 4.87
N PHE A 144 11.21 -1.30 3.85
CA PHE A 144 10.01 -1.40 3.03
C PHE A 144 10.33 -1.03 1.59
N PHE A 145 9.46 -1.39 0.67
CA PHE A 145 9.50 -0.91 -0.70
C PHE A 145 8.12 -0.53 -1.21
N ILE A 146 8.12 0.41 -2.16
CA ILE A 146 6.95 0.81 -2.93
C ILE A 146 7.17 0.33 -4.36
N THR A 147 6.25 -0.50 -4.84
CA THR A 147 6.29 -1.01 -6.21
C THR A 147 6.00 0.10 -7.23
N THR A 148 6.62 0.02 -8.40
CA THR A 148 6.37 0.97 -9.50
C THR A 148 5.73 0.31 -10.71
N VAL A 149 5.65 -1.03 -10.70
CA VAL A 149 4.99 -1.92 -11.66
C VAL A 149 4.31 -3.07 -10.89
N VAL A 150 3.62 -3.96 -11.60
CA VAL A 150 3.10 -5.22 -11.05
C VAL A 150 4.28 -6.18 -10.81
N THR A 151 4.40 -6.76 -9.62
CA THR A 151 5.56 -7.60 -9.23
C THR A 151 5.16 -8.94 -8.59
N PRO A 152 4.42 -9.82 -9.30
CA PRO A 152 3.81 -11.02 -8.73
C PRO A 152 4.83 -12.06 -8.26
N TRP A 153 6.08 -11.99 -8.73
CA TRP A 153 7.16 -12.86 -8.26
C TRP A 153 7.57 -12.58 -6.80
N LEU A 154 7.06 -11.52 -6.18
CA LEU A 154 7.25 -11.20 -4.76
C LEU A 154 6.10 -11.72 -3.88
N ASP A 155 5.01 -12.21 -4.47
CA ASP A 155 3.87 -12.72 -3.74
C ASP A 155 4.26 -13.95 -2.91
N ASN A 156 3.71 -14.07 -1.70
CA ASN A 156 4.08 -15.09 -0.71
C ASN A 156 5.52 -15.02 -0.16
N HIS A 157 6.28 -14.00 -0.56
CA HIS A 157 7.64 -13.76 -0.07
C HIS A 157 7.76 -12.45 0.71
N HIS A 158 6.92 -11.45 0.38
CA HIS A 158 6.91 -10.14 1.02
C HIS A 158 5.47 -9.77 1.41
N VAL A 159 5.30 -9.33 2.66
CA VAL A 159 3.99 -8.94 3.19
C VAL A 159 3.59 -7.59 2.60
N VAL A 160 2.54 -7.56 1.78
CA VAL A 160 1.90 -6.32 1.32
C VAL A 160 1.02 -5.77 2.45
N PHE A 161 1.17 -4.49 2.77
CA PHE A 161 0.49 -3.90 3.93
C PHE A 161 -0.04 -2.47 3.71
N GLY A 162 0.09 -1.94 2.49
CA GLY A 162 -0.48 -0.65 2.16
C GLY A 162 -0.44 -0.32 0.67
N GLN A 163 -0.86 0.89 0.35
CA GLN A 163 -0.90 1.42 -1.01
C GLN A 163 -0.70 2.94 -0.99
N VAL A 164 0.06 3.46 -1.95
CA VAL A 164 0.14 4.90 -2.20
C VAL A 164 -1.22 5.40 -2.71
N LEU A 165 -1.77 6.39 -2.01
CA LEU A 165 -3.03 7.07 -2.33
C LEU A 165 -2.79 8.36 -3.11
N GLU A 166 -1.75 9.11 -2.73
CA GLU A 166 -1.37 10.38 -3.35
C GLU A 166 0.15 10.46 -3.50
N GLY A 167 0.63 11.16 -4.53
CA GLY A 167 2.07 11.35 -4.75
C GLY A 167 2.74 10.20 -5.52
N MET A 168 2.01 9.42 -6.31
CA MET A 168 2.64 8.43 -7.20
C MET A 168 3.55 9.07 -8.25
N ASP A 169 3.30 10.31 -8.65
CA ASP A 169 4.22 11.08 -9.50
C ASP A 169 5.57 11.34 -8.80
N VAL A 170 5.55 11.58 -7.48
CA VAL A 170 6.76 11.71 -6.65
C VAL A 170 7.52 10.38 -6.61
N VAL A 171 6.82 9.26 -6.40
CA VAL A 171 7.39 7.91 -6.46
C VAL A 171 8.05 7.65 -7.82
N LYS A 172 7.39 8.05 -8.92
CA LYS A 172 7.92 7.94 -10.28
C LYS A 172 9.13 8.86 -10.54
N LYS A 173 9.18 10.05 -9.97
CA LYS A 173 10.37 10.92 -10.02
C LYS A 173 11.56 10.26 -9.33
N ILE A 174 11.34 9.65 -8.16
CA ILE A 174 12.39 8.92 -7.43
C ILE A 174 12.85 7.71 -8.25
N GLU A 175 11.94 6.92 -8.80
CA GLU A 175 12.25 5.80 -9.68
C GLU A 175 13.13 6.20 -10.88
N ALA A 176 12.93 7.40 -11.41
CA ALA A 176 13.65 7.91 -12.57
C ALA A 176 15.03 8.52 -12.24
N THR A 177 15.43 8.57 -10.97
CA THR A 177 16.74 9.12 -10.57
C THR A 177 17.90 8.32 -11.15
N GLU A 178 19.03 9.00 -11.37
CA GLU A 178 20.27 8.29 -11.62
C GLU A 178 20.72 7.49 -10.39
N THR A 179 21.05 6.22 -10.62
CA THR A 179 21.60 5.32 -9.62
C THR A 179 23.07 4.99 -9.92
N GLY A 180 23.81 4.65 -8.87
CA GLY A 180 25.19 4.21 -8.92
C GLY A 180 25.31 2.73 -8.56
N GLN A 181 26.36 2.40 -7.81
CA GLN A 181 26.60 1.02 -7.35
C GLN A 181 25.45 0.53 -6.45
N ASN A 182 25.09 -0.75 -6.59
CA ASN A 182 24.03 -1.42 -5.82
C ASN A 182 22.66 -0.74 -5.92
N ASP A 183 22.36 -0.12 -7.07
CA ASP A 183 21.12 0.60 -7.33
C ASP A 183 20.86 1.78 -6.37
N LYS A 184 21.90 2.28 -5.69
CA LYS A 184 21.77 3.43 -4.79
C LYS A 184 21.62 4.72 -5.60
N PRO A 185 20.64 5.61 -5.31
CA PRO A 185 20.58 6.94 -5.91
C PRO A 185 21.90 7.71 -5.75
N LYS A 186 22.37 8.36 -6.83
CA LYS A 186 23.59 9.18 -6.79
C LYS A 186 23.45 10.41 -5.89
N VAL A 187 22.25 10.96 -5.86
CA VAL A 187 21.85 12.02 -4.91
C VAL A 187 20.84 11.39 -3.96
N ASP A 188 21.15 11.43 -2.67
CA ASP A 188 20.32 10.77 -1.66
C ASP A 188 18.88 11.30 -1.68
N VAL A 189 17.93 10.37 -1.66
CA VAL A 189 16.50 10.65 -1.50
C VAL A 189 16.13 10.37 -0.05
N VAL A 190 15.67 11.40 0.66
CA VAL A 190 15.51 11.39 2.12
C VAL A 190 14.07 11.70 2.51
N VAL A 191 13.56 10.97 3.51
CA VAL A 191 12.30 11.29 4.19
C VAL A 191 12.53 12.47 5.14
N SER A 192 12.24 13.69 4.70
CA SER A 192 12.50 14.90 5.47
C SER A 192 11.50 15.12 6.62
N LYS A 193 10.23 14.77 6.38
CA LYS A 193 9.16 14.76 7.36
C LYS A 193 8.27 13.55 7.11
N CYS A 194 7.72 13.01 8.18
CA CYS A 194 6.78 11.91 8.11
C CYS A 194 5.85 11.94 9.33
N GLY A 195 4.73 11.26 9.21
CA GLY A 195 3.78 11.11 10.31
C GLY A 195 2.46 10.49 9.86
N GLU A 196 1.53 10.43 10.80
CA GLU A 196 0.16 9.98 10.55
C GLU A 196 -0.75 11.16 10.23
N LEU A 197 -1.64 10.98 9.26
CA LEU A 197 -2.71 11.92 8.95
C LEU A 197 -3.95 11.54 9.75
N ILE A 198 -4.24 12.31 10.78
CA ILE A 198 -5.48 12.17 11.56
C ILE A 198 -6.57 12.94 10.81
N GLU A 199 -7.54 12.22 10.24
CA GLU A 199 -8.76 12.86 9.76
C GLU A 199 -9.47 13.47 10.97
N LYS A 200 -9.51 14.80 11.03
CA LYS A 200 -10.39 15.48 11.97
C LYS A 200 -11.81 15.15 11.54
N THR A 201 -12.44 14.19 12.21
CA THR A 201 -13.89 14.06 12.16
C THR A 201 -14.45 15.33 12.77
N THR A 202 -14.74 16.33 11.93
CA THR A 202 -15.72 17.34 12.30
C THR A 202 -16.97 16.55 12.65
N PRO A 203 -17.49 16.65 13.89
CA PRO A 203 -18.75 15.99 14.21
C PRO A 203 -19.75 16.44 13.15
N ALA A 204 -20.23 15.49 12.35
CA ALA A 204 -21.41 15.75 11.55
C ALA A 204 -22.44 16.25 12.56
N ILE A 205 -22.91 17.49 12.40
CA ILE A 205 -24.14 17.91 13.04
C ILE A 205 -25.22 17.05 12.36
N GLN A 206 -25.37 15.81 12.84
CA GLN A 206 -26.54 15.01 12.58
C GLN A 206 -27.71 15.86 13.07
N GLY A 207 -28.60 16.18 12.15
CA GLY A 207 -29.67 17.14 12.35
C GLY A 207 -30.29 17.00 13.74
N ALA A 208 -30.10 18.04 14.55
CA ALA A 208 -31.00 18.26 15.67
C ALA A 208 -32.37 18.59 15.05
N PRO A 209 -33.41 17.75 15.22
CA PRO A 209 -34.75 18.19 14.90
C PRO A 209 -35.09 19.28 15.92
N GLY A 210 -35.24 20.52 15.48
CA GLY A 210 -35.86 21.55 16.32
C GLY A 210 -35.21 22.93 16.41
N VAL A 211 -34.16 23.25 15.67
CA VAL A 211 -33.64 24.65 15.65
C VAL A 211 -34.37 25.57 14.66
N GLU A 212 -35.07 25.05 13.65
CA GLU A 212 -35.92 25.87 12.79
C GLU A 212 -37.26 26.28 13.45
N GLU A 213 -37.75 25.55 14.46
CA GLU A 213 -39.04 25.89 15.08
C GLU A 213 -38.93 26.96 16.18
N LEU A 214 -37.72 27.30 16.63
CA LEU A 214 -37.51 28.36 17.63
C LEU A 214 -37.29 29.75 17.02
N ILE A 215 -37.04 29.86 15.73
CA ILE A 215 -36.84 31.16 15.06
C ILE A 215 -38.18 31.74 14.57
N LEU A 216 -39.18 30.91 14.23
CA LEU A 216 -40.52 31.42 13.85
C LEU A 216 -41.40 31.84 15.04
N LYS A 217 -41.22 31.29 16.26
CA LYS A 217 -42.06 31.68 17.41
C LYS A 217 -41.66 33.01 18.09
N LYS A 218 -40.61 33.69 17.61
CA LYS A 218 -40.21 35.02 18.10
C LYS A 218 -40.58 36.18 17.15
N GLN A 219 -41.22 35.92 16.02
CA GLN A 219 -41.73 36.97 15.12
C GLN A 219 -43.23 37.26 15.29
N ASP A 220 -43.99 36.40 16.00
CA ASP A 220 -45.43 36.59 16.24
C ASP A 220 -45.81 36.98 17.69
N ALA A 221 -44.83 37.25 18.56
CA ALA A 221 -45.09 37.81 19.90
C ALA A 221 -44.78 39.31 19.92
N GLY A 222 -45.43 40.05 19.04
CA GLY A 222 -45.53 41.51 19.09
C GLY A 222 -46.88 41.92 19.68
N LEU A 223 -46.90 42.17 21.00
CA LEU A 223 -47.71 43.19 21.68
C LEU A 223 -47.20 43.40 23.10
#